data_AF-A0A3B0YNZ9-F1
#
_entry.id   AF-A0A3B0YNZ9-F1
#
_cell.length_a   1.000
_cell.length_b   1.000
_cell.length_c   1.000
_cell.angle_alpha   90.00
_cell.angle_beta   90.00
_cell.angle_gamma   90.00
#
_symmetry.space_group_name_H-M   'P 1'
#
loop_
_entity.id
_entity.type
_entity.pdbx_description
1 polymer ?
#
loop_
_entity_poly.entity_id
_entity_poly.type
_entity_poly.pdbx_seq_one_letter_code
_entity_poly.pdbx_strand_id
1 'polypeptide(L)' 'LPMKKRFDMVMQCQRIIESELNHLKRPFRLDIKHLYHDREEVTCMILLL' A
#
# COMPACT_ATOMS: atom_id res chain seq x y z
N LEU A 1 -10.10 5.14 0.58
CA LEU A 1 -10.44 4.71 -0.80
C LEU A 1 -11.36 5.76 -1.44
N PRO A 2 -11.11 6.21 -2.68
CA PRO A 2 -11.97 7.18 -3.35
C PRO A 2 -13.35 6.59 -3.71
N MET A 3 -14.32 7.44 -4.06
CA MET A 3 -15.65 6.97 -4.48
C MET A 3 -15.62 6.13 -5.78
N LYS A 4 -14.68 6.41 -6.69
CA LYS A 4 -14.47 5.68 -7.95
C LYS A 4 -13.02 5.25 -8.07
N LYS A 5 -12.74 4.20 -8.85
CA LYS A 5 -11.37 3.72 -9.14
C LYS A 5 -10.57 3.36 -7.87
N ARG A 6 -11.23 2.70 -6.91
CA ARG A 6 -10.64 2.31 -5.62
C ARG A 6 -9.37 1.49 -5.79
N PHE A 7 -9.44 0.44 -6.60
CA PHE A 7 -8.32 -0.45 -6.89
C PHE A 7 -7.16 0.30 -7.56
N ASP A 8 -7.45 1.09 -8.60
CA ASP A 8 -6.41 1.86 -9.31
C ASP A 8 -5.67 2.80 -8.36
N MET A 9 -6.40 3.47 -7.45
CA MET A 9 -5.80 4.34 -6.45
C MET A 9 -4.90 3.57 -5.47
N VAL A 10 -5.33 2.39 -5.01
CA VAL A 10 -4.49 1.53 -4.15
C VAL A 10 -3.21 1.13 -4.86
N MET A 11 -3.30 0.70 -6.12
CA MET A 11 -2.12 0.32 -6.92
C MET A 11 -1.20 1.51 -7.19
N GLN A 12 -1.75 2.71 -7.42
CA GLN A 12 -0.98 3.93 -7.55
C GLN A 12 -0.21 4.23 -6.26
N CYS A 13 -0.89 4.20 -5.10
CA CYS A 13 -0.25 4.39 -3.80
C CYS A 13 0.82 3.33 -3.52
N GLN A 14 0.57 2.06 -3.85
CA GLN A 14 1.54 0.99 -3.71
C GLN A 14 2.83 1.30 -4.48
N ARG A 15 2.72 1.70 -5.75
CA ARG A 15 3.89 2.05 -6.59
C ARG A 15 4.68 3.23 -6.03
N ILE A 16 4.00 4.24 -5.49
CA ILE A 16 4.65 5.39 -4.86
C ILE A 16 5.45 4.92 -3.64
N ILE A 17 4.83 4.14 -2.75
CA ILE A 17 5.49 3.62 -1.55
C ILE A 17 6.71 2.75 -1.93
N GLU A 18 6.56 1.84 -2.89
CA GLU A 18 7.65 0.99 -3.36
C GLU A 18 8.80 1.81 -3.96
N SER A 19 8.48 2.82 -4.78
CA SER A 19 9.50 3.72 -5.36
C SER A 19 10.31 4.42 -4.28
N GLU A 20 9.65 5.00 -3.28
CA GLU A 20 10.33 5.71 -2.19
C GLU A 20 11.14 4.78 -1.29
N LEU A 21 10.61 3.60 -0.95
CA LEU A 21 11.34 2.62 -0.13
C LEU A 21 12.54 2.01 -0.86
N ASN A 22 12.45 1.83 -2.18
CA ASN A 22 13.57 1.33 -2.98
C ASN A 22 14.78 2.27 -2.94
N HIS A 23 14.60 3.58 -2.74
CA HIS A 23 15.71 4.53 -2.56
C HIS A 23 16.57 4.23 -1.32
N LEU A 24 16.00 3.57 -0.31
CA LEU A 24 16.73 3.19 0.91
C LEU A 24 17.69 2.02 0.68
N LYS A 25 17.63 1.34 -0.49
CA LYS A 25 18.44 0.17 -0.84
C LYS A 25 18.41 -0.93 0.24
N ARG A 26 17.29 -1.04 0.95
CA ARG A 26 17.05 -2.07 1.97
C ARG A 26 15.91 -2.97 1.50
N PRO A 27 16.02 -4.29 1.72
CA PRO A 27 14.90 -5.19 1.46
C PRO A 27 13.73 -4.84 2.39
N PHE A 28 12.53 -4.87 1.84
CA PHE A 28 11.30 -4.66 2.60
C PHE A 28 10.21 -5.57 2.06
N ARG A 29 9.18 -5.79 2.88
CA ARG A 29 7.93 -6.41 2.50
C ARG A 29 6.80 -5.41 2.68
N LEU A 30 5.99 -5.23 1.64
CA LEU A 30 4.80 -4.40 1.63
C LEU A 30 3.57 -5.28 1.41
N ASP A 31 2.63 -5.26 2.34
CA ASP A 31 1.33 -5.92 2.22
C ASP A 31 0.23 -4.88 2.36
N ILE A 32 -0.74 -4.90 1.44
CA ILE A 32 -1.93 -4.05 1.50
C ILE A 32 -3.15 -4.96 1.48
N LYS A 33 -4.02 -4.84 2.48
CA LYS A 33 -5.24 -5.65 2.59
C LYS A 33 -6.42 -4.81 3.02
N HIS A 34 -7.58 -5.13 2.47
CA HIS A 34 -8.86 -4.66 2.97
C HIS A 34 -9.30 -5.59 4.11
N LEU A 35 -9.10 -5.16 5.36
CA LEU A 35 -9.39 -5.99 6.53
C LEU A 35 -10.89 -6.09 6.80
N TYR A 36 -11.30 -7.07 7.62
CA TYR A 36 -12.71 -7.31 7.94
C TYR A 36 -13.44 -6.08 8.49
N HIS A 37 -12.75 -5.22 9.24
CA HIS A 37 -13.32 -4.02 9.85
C HIS A 37 -13.17 -2.75 9.00
N ASP A 38 -12.38 -2.81 7.92
CA ASP A 38 -12.13 -1.65 7.06
C ASP A 38 -13.39 -1.36 6.24
N ARG A 39 -13.83 -0.09 6.25
CA ARG A 39 -14.97 0.34 5.41
C ARG A 39 -14.50 0.85 4.06
N GLU A 40 -14.23 2.15 3.97
CA GLU A 40 -13.73 2.80 2.75
C GLU A 40 -12.22 3.05 2.82
N GLU A 41 -11.49 2.07 3.33
CA GLU A 41 -10.06 2.13 3.57
C GLU A 41 -9.41 0.77 3.32
N VAL A 42 -8.08 0.75 3.31
CA VAL A 42 -7.27 -0.47 3.30
C VAL A 42 -6.16 -0.28 4.33
N THR A 43 -5.79 -1.37 4.99
CA THR A 43 -4.66 -1.38 5.91
C THR A 43 -3.39 -1.80 5.17
N CYS A 44 -2.30 -1.05 5.42
CA CYS A 44 -0.98 -1.27 4.82
C CYS A 44 0.02 -1.64 5.91
N MET A 45 0.84 -2.66 5.66
CA MET A 45 1.94 -3.09 6.52
C MET A 45 3.26 -3.00 5.74
N ILE A 46 4.26 -2.39 6.36
CA ILE A 46 5.65 -2.35 5.85
C ILE A 46 6.55 -3.00 6.89
N LEU A 47 7.29 -4.02 6.48
CA LEU A 47 8.29 -4.70 7.29
C LEU A 47 9.66 -4.52 6.64
N LEU A 48 10.59 -3.90 7.36
CA LEU A 48 11.99 -3.85 6.97
C LEU A 48 12.66 -5.19 7.27
N LEU A 49 13.47 -5.69 6.33
CA LEU A 49 14.16 -6.98 6.42
C LEU A 49 15.66 -6.79 6.70
#